data_AF-A0AAV0K5C6-F1
#
_entry.id   AF-A0AAV0K5C6-F1
#
_cell.length_a   1.000
_cell.length_b   1.000
_cell.length_c   1.000
_cell.angle_alpha   90.00
_cell.angle_beta   90.00
_cell.angle_gamma   90.00
#
_symmetry.space_group_name_H-M   'P 1'
#
loop_
_entity.id
_entity.type
_entity.pdbx_description
1 polymer ?
#
loop_
_entity_poly.entity_id
_entity_poly.type
_entity_poly.pdbx_seq_one_letter_code
_entity_poly.pdbx_strand_id
1 'polypeptide(L)'
;MSCSFTEEQDALVVKSWSVMKKNAADIALKFFLKIFEIAPSAKKLFPFLRDSDLPVEKNPKLKPHAMAVFLMVSIIKQCIQSSFLIIIK
;
A
#
# COMPACT_ATOMS: atom_id res chain seq x y z
N MET A 1 -20.44 -5.30 15.72
CA MET A 1 -19.34 -4.49 16.29
C MET A 1 -18.75 -3.68 15.15
N SER A 2 -19.07 -2.38 15.05
CA SER A 2 -18.47 -1.48 14.06
C SER A 2 -17.13 -0.99 14.58
N CYS A 3 -16.05 -1.23 13.84
CA CYS A 3 -14.72 -0.72 14.14
C CYS A 3 -14.60 0.67 13.48
N SER A 4 -14.99 1.72 14.21
CA SER A 4 -14.85 3.10 13.72
C SER A 4 -13.45 3.62 14.03
N PHE A 5 -12.84 4.32 13.07
CA PHE A 5 -11.53 4.95 13.23
C PHE A 5 -11.64 6.16 14.18
N THR A 6 -10.80 6.24 15.22
CA THR A 6 -10.78 7.43 16.10
C THR A 6 -9.98 8.57 15.49
N GLU A 7 -10.18 9.79 16.00
CA GLU A 7 -9.38 10.96 15.59
C GLU A 7 -7.89 10.77 15.90
N GLU A 8 -7.54 10.13 17.03
CA GLU A 8 -6.14 9.84 17.33
C GLU A 8 -5.54 8.84 16.34
N GLN A 9 -6.28 7.79 15.98
CA GLN A 9 -5.85 6.82 14.98
C GLN A 9 -5.66 7.50 13.61
N ASP A 10 -6.56 8.42 13.26
CA ASP A 10 -6.47 9.21 12.03
C ASP A 10 -5.21 10.07 11.99
N ALA A 11 -4.96 10.81 13.07
CA ALA A 11 -3.78 11.66 13.23
C ALA A 11 -2.48 10.84 13.15
N LEU A 12 -2.46 9.64 13.73
CA LEU A 12 -1.31 8.74 13.65
C LEU A 12 -1.04 8.26 12.22
N VAL A 13 -2.08 7.92 11.45
CA VAL A 13 -1.93 7.54 10.04
C VAL A 13 -1.37 8.71 9.23
N VAL A 14 -1.89 9.92 9.40
CA VAL A 14 -1.40 11.12 8.70
C VAL A 14 0.05 11.43 9.05
N LYS A 15 0.40 11.39 10.34
CA LYS A 15 1.75 11.65 10.81
C LYS A 15 2.73 10.62 10.25
N SER A 16 2.39 9.33 10.32
CA SER A 16 3.24 8.25 9.80
C SER A 16 3.43 8.36 8.29
N TRP A 17 2.35 8.63 7.55
CA TRP A 17 2.41 8.85 6.11
C TRP A 17 3.30 10.04 5.73
N SER A 18 3.27 11.12 6.50
CA SER A 18 4.10 12.31 6.25
C SER A 18 5.61 12.04 6.28
N VAL A 19 6.02 11.04 7.08
CA VAL A 19 7.41 10.57 7.16
C VAL A 19 7.71 9.64 6.00
N MET A 20 6.84 8.67 5.74
CA MET A 20 7.05 7.61 4.73
C MET A 20 7.00 8.15 3.29
N LYS A 21 6.21 9.19 3.02
CA LYS A 21 6.01 9.68 1.63
C LYS A 21 7.29 10.16 0.95
N LYS A 22 8.32 10.56 1.71
CA LYS A 22 9.60 11.05 1.19
C LYS A 22 10.39 9.99 0.41
N ASN A 23 10.19 8.71 0.73
CA ASN A 23 10.85 7.56 0.09
C ASN A 23 9.84 6.43 -0.18
N ALA A 24 8.58 6.78 -0.41
CA ALA A 24 7.47 5.83 -0.52
C ALA A 24 7.72 4.74 -1.56
N ALA A 25 8.33 5.06 -2.70
CA ALA A 25 8.59 4.08 -3.75
C ALA A 25 9.55 2.97 -3.30
N ASP A 26 10.57 3.31 -2.52
CA ASP A 26 11.54 2.33 -2.01
C ASP A 26 10.98 1.55 -0.82
N ILE A 27 10.19 2.21 0.05
CA ILE A 27 9.47 1.52 1.13
C ILE A 27 8.46 0.53 0.54
N ALA A 28 7.68 0.94 -0.45
CA ALA A 28 6.69 0.09 -1.10
C ALA A 28 7.35 -1.12 -1.76
N LEU A 29 8.49 -0.91 -2.45
CA LEU A 29 9.26 -2.02 -3.01
C LEU A 29 9.72 -2.99 -1.90
N LYS A 30 10.35 -2.49 -0.84
CA LYS A 30 10.79 -3.32 0.31
C LYS A 30 9.63 -4.08 0.95
N PHE A 31 8.46 -3.47 1.06
CA PHE A 31 7.25 -4.10 1.60
C PHE A 31 6.83 -5.32 0.75
N PHE A 32 6.76 -5.16 -0.57
CA PHE A 32 6.44 -6.27 -1.48
C PHE A 32 7.52 -7.36 -1.47
N LEU A 33 8.80 -7.00 -1.43
CA LEU A 33 9.88 -7.97 -1.27
C LEU A 33 9.73 -8.77 0.01
N LYS A 34 9.35 -8.13 1.13
CA LYS A 34 9.10 -8.83 2.39
C LYS A 34 7.89 -9.77 2.33
N ILE A 35 6.81 -9.37 1.62
CA ILE A 35 5.67 -10.27 1.36
C ILE A 35 6.13 -11.51 0.60
N PHE A 36 6.95 -11.34 -0.43
CA PHE A 36 7.44 -12.45 -1.25
C PHE A 36 8.47 -13.34 -0.54
N GLU A 37 9.21 -12.78 0.43
CA GLU A 37 10.07 -13.54 1.34
C GLU A 37 9.24 -14.46 2.24
N ILE A 38 8.14 -13.95 2.81
CA ILE A 38 7.26 -14.69 3.72
C ILE A 38 6.36 -15.67 2.95
N ALA A 39 5.85 -15.24 1.79
CA ALA A 39 4.91 -15.98 0.95
C ALA A 39 5.35 -15.99 -0.52
N PRO A 40 6.31 -16.86 -0.91
CA PRO A 40 6.82 -16.93 -2.28
C PRO A 40 5.73 -17.22 -3.32
N SER A 41 4.68 -17.94 -2.95
CA SER A 41 3.54 -18.25 -3.81
C SER A 41 2.78 -17.00 -4.29
N ALA A 42 2.80 -15.91 -3.51
CA ALA A 42 2.14 -14.66 -3.88
C ALA A 42 2.69 -14.05 -5.17
N LYS A 43 3.95 -14.35 -5.56
CA LYS A 43 4.53 -13.92 -6.84
C LYS A 43 3.68 -14.37 -8.04
N LYS A 44 3.04 -15.55 -7.95
CA LYS A 44 2.21 -16.12 -9.02
C LYS A 44 0.91 -15.35 -9.27
N LEU A 45 0.48 -14.50 -8.33
CA LEU A 45 -0.70 -13.65 -8.46
C LEU A 45 -0.45 -12.45 -9.38
N PHE A 46 0.82 -12.13 -9.65
CA PHE A 46 1.22 -11.00 -10.48
C PHE A 46 1.70 -11.53 -11.84
N PRO A 47 0.95 -11.33 -12.94
CA PRO A 47 1.35 -11.83 -14.26
C PRO A 47 2.75 -11.36 -14.69
N PHE A 48 3.14 -10.14 -14.31
CA PHE A 48 4.45 -9.58 -14.61
C PHE A 48 5.62 -10.19 -13.81
N LEU A 49 5.34 -10.96 -12.76
CA LEU A 49 6.34 -11.72 -11.99
C LEU A 49 6.29 -13.22 -12.30
N ARG A 50 5.09 -13.76 -12.53
CA ARG A 50 4.88 -15.20 -12.77
C ARG A 50 5.68 -15.71 -13.96
N ASP A 51 5.71 -14.92 -15.03
CA ASP A 51 6.29 -15.32 -16.33
C ASP A 51 7.64 -14.60 -16.60
N SER A 52 8.33 -14.15 -15.54
CA SER A 52 9.57 -13.36 -15.66
C SER A 52 10.79 -14.14 -15.19
N ASP A 53 11.84 -14.15 -16.02
CA ASP A 53 13.17 -14.70 -15.66
C ASP A 53 14.03 -13.72 -14.85
N LEU A 54 13.55 -12.49 -14.65
CA LEU A 54 14.28 -11.48 -13.89
C LEU A 54 14.12 -11.71 -12.38
N PRO A 55 15.17 -11.43 -11.58
CA PRO A 55 15.01 -11.28 -10.14
C PRO A 55 13.89 -10.27 -9.83
N VAL A 56 13.09 -10.57 -8.81
CA VAL A 56 11.88 -9.79 -8.46
C VAL A 56 12.21 -8.32 -8.20
N GLU A 57 13.36 -8.05 -7.57
CA GLU A 57 13.87 -6.71 -7.25
C GLU A 57 14.23 -5.91 -8.50
N LYS A 58 14.60 -6.59 -9.59
CA LYS A 58 15.00 -5.98 -10.86
C LYS A 58 13.84 -5.85 -11.85
N ASN A 59 12.66 -6.37 -11.51
CA ASN A 59 11.50 -6.29 -12.39
C ASN A 59 11.01 -4.83 -12.51
N PRO A 60 11.01 -4.23 -13.72
CA PRO A 60 10.69 -2.81 -13.88
C PRO A 60 9.23 -2.48 -13.57
N LYS A 61 8.34 -3.48 -13.52
CA LYS A 61 6.90 -3.30 -13.25
C LYS A 61 6.56 -3.38 -11.76
N LEU A 62 7.44 -3.95 -10.93
CA LEU A 62 7.15 -4.14 -9.51
C LEU A 62 7.12 -2.82 -8.73
N LYS A 63 8.16 -1.98 -8.88
CA LYS A 63 8.26 -0.72 -8.12
C LYS A 63 7.10 0.25 -8.41
N PRO A 64 6.69 0.48 -9.67
CA PRO A 64 5.48 1.27 -9.96
C PRO A 64 4.20 0.66 -9.38
N HIS A 65 4.02 -0.66 -9.48
CA HIS A 65 2.85 -1.34 -8.91
C HIS A 65 2.79 -1.20 -7.39
N ALA A 66 3.92 -1.42 -6.70
CA ALA A 66 4.01 -1.28 -5.25
C ALA A 66 3.66 0.15 -4.80
N MET A 67 4.19 1.16 -5.51
CA MET A 67 3.86 2.56 -5.24
C MET A 67 2.37 2.86 -5.43
N ALA A 68 1.76 2.34 -6.49
CA ALA A 68 0.34 2.53 -6.74
C ALA A 68 -0.54 1.95 -5.62
N VAL A 69 -0.21 0.75 -5.12
CA VAL A 69 -0.91 0.14 -3.97
C VAL A 69 -0.74 0.99 -2.71
N PHE A 70 0.48 1.45 -2.42
CA PHE A 70 0.75 2.34 -1.28
C PHE A 70 -0.07 3.64 -1.34
N LEU A 71 -0.17 4.25 -2.53
CA LEU A 71 -1.00 5.43 -2.74
C LEU A 71 -2.50 5.12 -2.60
N MET A 72 -2.97 4.00 -3.15
CA MET A 72 -4.37 3.60 -3.02
C MET A 72 -4.78 3.42 -1.55
N VAL A 73 -3.92 2.82 -0.72
CA VAL A 73 -4.18 2.71 0.73
C VAL A 73 -4.31 4.10 1.38
N SER A 74 -3.46 5.06 0.98
CA SER A 74 -3.58 6.44 1.48
C SER A 74 -4.88 7.14 1.02
N ILE A 75 -5.37 6.83 -0.19
CA ILE A 75 -6.60 7.40 -0.74
C ILE A 75 -7.85 6.74 -0.13
N ILE A 76 -7.83 5.43 0.13
CA ILE A 76 -8.95 4.72 0.78
C ILE A 76 -9.26 5.36 2.14
N LYS A 77 -8.23 5.76 2.89
CA LYS A 77 -8.39 6.52 4.13
C LYS A 77 -9.13 7.84 3.89
N GLN A 78 -8.81 8.58 2.83
CA GLN A 78 -9.52 9.80 2.46
C GLN A 78 -10.98 9.53 2.06
N CYS A 79 -11.23 8.48 1.28
CA CYS A 79 -12.58 8.11 0.85
C CYS A 79 -13.46 7.68 2.03
N ILE A 80 -12.95 6.85 2.94
CA ILE A 80 -13.70 6.40 4.13
C ILE A 80 -14.10 7.61 5.00
N GLN A 81 -13.19 8.56 5.18
CA GLN A 81 -13.47 9.80 5.93
C GLN A 81 -14.49 10.70 5.19
N SER A 82 -14.38 10.84 3.86
CA SER A 82 -15.33 11.64 3.07
C SER A 82 -16.72 11.02 2.95
N SER A 83 -16.84 9.69 2.91
CA SER A 83 -18.14 9.01 2.88
C SER A 83 -18.90 9.13 4.20
N PHE A 84 -18.20 9.26 5.34
CA PHE A 84 -18.83 9.47 6.64
C PHE A 84 -19.52 10.85 6.74
N LEU A 85 -18.98 11.87 6.08
CA LEU A 85 -19.53 13.24 6.05
C LEU A 85 -20.78 13.38 5.16
N ILE A 86 -21.00 12.47 4.20
CA ILE A 86 -22.18 12.51 3.31
C ILE A 86 -23.40 11.85 3.95
N ILE A 87 -23.21 10.94 4.92
CA ILE A 87 -24.31 10.24 5.60
C ILE A 87 -24.90 11.06 6.76
N ILE A 88 -24.21 12.12 7.21
CA ILE A 88 -24.62 12.99 8.34
C ILE A 88 -25.04 14.40 7.86
N LYS A 89 -25.28 14.61 6.56
CA LYS A 89 -25.75 15.89 6.01
C LYS A 89 -27.05 15.75 5.24
#